data_AF-A0A9E7FNE8-F1
#
_entry.id   AF-A0A9E7FNE8-F1
#
_cell.length_a   1.000
_cell.length_b   1.000
_cell.length_c   1.000
_cell.angle_alpha   90.00
_cell.angle_beta   90.00
_cell.angle_gamma   90.00
#
_symmetry.space_group_name_H-M   'P 1'
#
loop_
_entity.id
_entity.type
_entity.pdbx_description
1 polymer ?
#
loop_
_entity_poly.entity_id
_entity_poly.type
_entity_poly.pdbx_seq_one_letter_code
_entity_poly.pdbx_strand_id
1 'polypeptide(L)'
;MACFSRVSPALVEILNKLQSGESLTDFDHNLYENGSVRYNIQASASSPQIVYLSTWMPPLSPEFSSVCLPDCALQDVERVYLDSAAVVEPSKQGYMLTLRINFAELPQRKGMEFSCTLP
;
A
#
# COMPACT_ATOMS: atom_id res chain seq x y z
N MET A 1 -6.61 22.53 14.58
CA MET A 1 -7.04 21.36 13.80
C MET A 1 -5.77 20.62 13.39
N ALA A 2 -5.52 19.43 13.95
CA ALA A 2 -4.39 18.62 13.53
C ALA A 2 -4.76 17.95 12.21
N CYS A 3 -4.32 18.55 11.10
CA CYS A 3 -4.34 17.88 9.80
C CYS A 3 -3.30 16.76 9.88
N PHE A 4 -3.73 15.57 10.31
CA PHE A 4 -2.93 14.37 10.10
C PHE A 4 -2.75 14.25 8.59
N SER A 5 -1.56 14.60 8.08
CA SER A 5 -1.18 14.12 6.76
C SER A 5 -1.19 12.60 6.87
N ARG A 6 -2.29 11.97 6.41
CA ARG A 6 -2.59 10.54 6.58
C ARG A 6 -1.65 9.63 5.78
N VAL A 7 -0.66 10.21 5.13
CA VAL A 7 0.27 9.53 4.25
C VAL A 7 1.58 9.36 5.00
N SER A 8 1.97 8.10 5.17
CA SER A 8 3.27 7.70 5.68
C SER A 8 4.41 8.34 4.88
N PRO A 9 5.21 9.25 5.47
CA PRO A 9 6.35 9.83 4.77
C PRO A 9 7.38 8.76 4.40
N ALA A 10 7.60 7.80 5.30
CA ALA A 10 8.56 6.72 5.11
C ALA A 10 8.14 5.75 3.99
N LEU A 11 6.86 5.33 3.97
CA LEU A 11 6.35 4.46 2.91
C LEU A 11 6.41 5.17 1.55
N VAL A 12 6.06 6.45 1.49
CA VAL A 12 6.15 7.24 0.25
C VAL A 12 7.59 7.33 -0.22
N GLU A 13 8.54 7.57 0.66
CA GLU A 13 9.96 7.62 0.28
C GLU A 13 10.44 6.28 -0.29
N ILE A 14 10.09 5.16 0.35
CA ILE A 14 10.41 3.81 -0.11
C ILE A 14 9.80 3.54 -1.48
N LEU A 15 8.50 3.79 -1.65
CA LEU A 15 7.81 3.54 -2.92
C LEU A 15 8.37 4.41 -4.06
N ASN A 16 8.75 5.66 -3.79
CA ASN A 16 9.42 6.52 -4.78
C ASN A 16 10.79 5.97 -5.18
N LYS A 17 11.58 5.45 -4.23
CA LYS A 17 12.89 4.82 -4.51
C LYS A 17 12.75 3.54 -5.35
N LEU A 18 11.71 2.76 -5.09
CA LEU A 18 11.41 1.57 -5.90
C LEU A 18 10.97 1.98 -7.31
N GLN A 19 10.14 3.02 -7.44
CA GLN A 19 9.68 3.54 -8.72
C GLN A 19 10.81 4.16 -9.57
N SER A 20 11.81 4.81 -8.95
CA SER A 20 12.94 5.39 -9.67
C SER A 20 13.91 4.33 -10.23
N GLY A 21 13.69 3.04 -9.94
CA GLY A 21 14.54 1.96 -10.41
C GLY A 21 15.89 1.90 -9.69
N GLU A 22 16.01 2.55 -8.53
CA GLU A 22 17.27 2.60 -7.78
C GLU A 22 17.61 1.25 -7.12
N SER A 23 16.60 0.39 -6.88
CA SER A 23 16.81 -0.96 -6.36
C SER A 23 16.96 -1.99 -7.51
N LEU A 24 18.20 -2.33 -7.84
CA LEU A 24 18.53 -3.45 -8.73
C LEU A 24 18.50 -4.82 -8.01
N THR A 25 18.09 -4.84 -6.74
CA THR A 25 18.13 -6.00 -5.84
C THR A 25 16.73 -6.27 -5.30
N ASP A 26 16.46 -7.52 -4.91
CA ASP A 26 15.25 -7.87 -4.17
C ASP A 26 15.13 -7.02 -2.89
N PHE A 27 13.94 -6.49 -2.67
CA PHE A 27 13.59 -5.62 -1.55
C PHE A 27 12.52 -6.33 -0.72
N ASP A 28 12.75 -6.57 0.58
CA ASP A 28 11.72 -7.02 1.53
C ASP A 28 11.95 -6.29 2.84
N HIS A 29 11.13 -5.27 3.11
CA HIS A 29 11.28 -4.42 4.29
C HIS A 29 9.98 -4.27 5.05
N ASN A 30 10.09 -4.33 6.38
CA ASN A 30 8.99 -4.06 7.29
C ASN A 30 9.08 -2.63 7.82
N LEU A 31 8.01 -1.87 7.65
CA LEU A 31 7.83 -0.53 8.19
C LEU A 31 6.75 -0.57 9.27
N TYR A 32 6.98 0.12 10.38
CA TYR A 32 6.04 0.20 11.50
C TYR A 32 5.57 1.64 11.67
N GLU A 33 4.27 1.84 11.73
CA GLU A 33 3.66 3.17 11.83
C GLU A 33 2.44 3.21 12.74
N ASN A 34 2.07 4.43 13.13
CA ASN A 34 0.87 4.71 13.92
C ASN A 34 0.73 3.80 15.16
N GLY A 35 1.86 3.48 15.79
CA GLY A 35 1.95 2.73 17.05
C GLY A 35 1.79 1.21 16.92
N SER A 36 1.20 0.68 15.84
CA SER A 36 1.03 -0.79 15.67
C SER A 36 0.77 -1.27 14.25
N VAL A 37 0.63 -0.39 13.26
CA VAL A 37 0.43 -0.83 11.87
C VAL A 37 1.78 -1.27 11.32
N ARG A 38 1.83 -2.46 10.73
CA ARG A 38 3.00 -2.99 10.06
C ARG A 38 2.73 -3.07 8.56
N TYR A 39 3.58 -2.44 7.77
CA TYR A 39 3.64 -2.61 6.34
C TYR A 39 4.82 -3.50 5.99
N ASN A 40 4.63 -4.44 5.09
CA ASN A 40 5.69 -5.19 4.44
C ASN A 40 5.70 -4.80 2.97
N ILE A 41 6.83 -4.28 2.52
CA ILE A 41 7.04 -3.84 1.15
C ILE A 41 8.00 -4.82 0.51
N GLN A 42 7.54 -5.50 -0.54
CA GLN A 42 8.30 -6.50 -1.27
C GLN A 42 8.38 -6.16 -2.75
N ALA A 43 9.59 -6.12 -3.30
CA ALA A 43 9.85 -5.94 -4.72
C ALA A 43 10.93 -6.95 -5.16
N SER A 44 10.87 -7.40 -6.41
CA SER A 44 11.84 -8.36 -6.93
C SER A 44 12.61 -7.78 -8.10
N ALA A 45 13.92 -8.08 -8.17
CA ALA A 45 14.76 -7.62 -9.28
C ALA A 45 14.30 -8.18 -10.64
N SER A 46 13.66 -9.35 -10.65
CA SER A 46 13.07 -9.96 -11.84
C SER A 46 11.78 -9.25 -12.31
N SER A 47 11.18 -8.40 -11.48
CA SER A 47 9.93 -7.70 -11.79
C SER A 47 9.91 -6.33 -11.11
N PRO A 48 10.81 -5.40 -11.50
CA PRO A 48 11.02 -4.13 -10.80
C PRO A 48 9.81 -3.19 -10.85
N GLN A 49 8.92 -3.40 -11.83
CA GLN A 49 7.67 -2.65 -11.97
C GLN A 49 6.55 -3.13 -11.03
N ILE A 50 6.71 -4.30 -10.40
CA ILE A 50 5.69 -4.89 -9.52
C ILE A 50 6.17 -4.80 -8.08
N VAL A 51 5.34 -4.20 -7.22
CA VAL A 51 5.58 -4.14 -5.78
C VAL A 51 4.40 -4.73 -5.03
N TYR A 52 4.69 -5.56 -4.05
CA TYR A 52 3.70 -6.06 -3.11
C TYR A 52 3.76 -5.24 -1.82
N LEU A 53 2.61 -4.68 -1.45
CA LEU A 53 2.42 -3.98 -0.19
C LEU A 53 1.45 -4.79 0.67
N SER A 54 1.95 -5.42 1.72
CA SER A 54 1.12 -6.12 2.69
C SER A 54 0.97 -5.28 3.95
N THR A 55 -0.25 -5.19 4.48
CA THR A 55 -0.54 -4.45 5.72
C THR A 55 -1.11 -5.37 6.77
N TRP A 56 -0.58 -5.21 7.97
CA TRP A 56 -1.08 -5.82 9.18
C TRP A 56 -1.41 -4.71 10.16
N MET A 57 -2.59 -4.80 10.76
CA MET A 57 -2.99 -3.94 11.86
C MET A 57 -3.51 -4.82 12.99
N PRO A 58 -3.29 -4.42 14.26
CA PRO A 58 -3.97 -5.07 15.36
C PRO A 58 -5.48 -4.90 15.19
N PRO A 59 -6.28 -5.88 15.63
CA PRO A 59 -7.73 -5.78 15.58
C PRO A 59 -8.17 -4.53 16.36
N LEU A 60 -8.84 -3.61 15.65
CA LEU A 60 -9.33 -2.34 16.22
C LEU A 60 -10.52 -2.56 17.16
N SER A 61 -11.22 -3.69 17.03
CA SER A 61 -12.36 -4.10 17.84
C SER A 61 -12.49 -5.63 17.77
N PRO A 62 -13.06 -6.29 18.79
CA PRO A 62 -13.25 -7.75 18.78
C PRO A 62 -14.11 -8.25 17.62
N GLU A 63 -14.93 -7.38 17.04
CA GLU A 63 -15.78 -7.66 15.87
C GLU A 63 -15.02 -7.56 14.54
N PHE A 64 -13.87 -6.88 14.54
CA PHE A 64 -12.94 -6.82 13.41
C PHE A 64 -11.85 -7.86 13.62
N SER A 65 -12.13 -9.10 13.21
CA SER A 65 -11.14 -10.17 13.19
C SER A 65 -9.95 -9.74 12.34
N SER A 66 -8.73 -9.83 12.90
CA SER A 66 -7.46 -9.49 12.25
C SER A 66 -7.07 -10.46 11.12
N VAL A 67 -8.02 -11.22 10.58
CA VAL A 67 -7.80 -12.30 9.61
C VAL A 67 -8.08 -11.83 8.19
N CYS A 68 -9.06 -10.95 7.98
CA CYS A 68 -9.36 -10.40 6.65
C CYS A 68 -10.08 -9.05 6.78
N LEU A 69 -9.94 -8.19 5.77
CA LEU A 69 -10.81 -7.03 5.63
C LEU A 69 -12.22 -7.47 5.20
N PRO A 70 -13.28 -6.76 5.63
CA PRO A 70 -14.62 -7.05 5.13
C PRO A 70 -14.71 -6.78 3.63
N ASP A 71 -15.53 -7.55 2.90
CA ASP A 71 -15.68 -7.45 1.45
C ASP A 71 -15.98 -6.03 0.94
N CYS A 72 -16.75 -5.26 1.72
CA CYS A 72 -17.05 -3.87 1.38
C CYS A 72 -15.78 -2.99 1.34
N ALA A 73 -14.85 -3.19 2.26
CA ALA A 73 -13.59 -2.47 2.29
C ALA A 73 -12.66 -2.90 1.15
N LEU A 74 -12.68 -4.19 0.78
CA LEU A 74 -11.92 -4.69 -0.37
C LEU A 74 -12.44 -4.08 -1.68
N GLN A 75 -13.76 -4.03 -1.89
CA GLN A 75 -14.35 -3.38 -3.07
C GLN A 75 -14.04 -1.88 -3.14
N ASP A 76 -14.01 -1.18 -2.01
CA ASP A 76 -13.62 0.24 -2.01
C ASP A 76 -12.14 0.42 -2.36
N VAL A 77 -11.26 -0.46 -1.87
CA VAL A 77 -9.84 -0.46 -2.22
C VAL A 77 -9.66 -0.75 -3.72
N GLU A 78 -10.33 -1.77 -4.26
CA GLU A 78 -10.30 -2.06 -5.69
C GLU A 78 -10.80 -0.88 -6.52
N ARG A 79 -11.89 -0.22 -6.10
CA ARG A 79 -12.46 0.95 -6.79
C ARG A 79 -11.51 2.16 -6.76
N VAL A 80 -10.75 2.35 -5.69
CA VAL A 80 -9.83 3.49 -5.56
C VAL A 80 -8.54 3.28 -6.36
N TYR A 81 -8.06 2.03 -6.48
CA TYR A 81 -6.77 1.73 -7.10
C TYR A 81 -6.87 1.03 -8.48
N LEU A 82 -8.08 0.93 -9.04
CA LEU A 82 -8.50 0.28 -10.31
C LEU A 82 -7.39 0.02 -11.35
N ASP A 83 -6.64 1.05 -11.76
CA ASP A 83 -5.68 0.92 -12.87
C ASP A 83 -4.26 0.56 -12.44
N SER A 84 -3.91 0.67 -11.15
CA SER A 84 -2.50 0.64 -10.72
C SER A 84 -2.19 -0.26 -9.53
N ALA A 85 -3.20 -0.69 -8.78
CA ALA A 85 -3.03 -1.72 -7.77
C ALA A 85 -4.24 -2.66 -7.70
N ALA A 86 -3.95 -3.93 -7.49
CA ALA A 86 -4.95 -4.98 -7.33
C ALA A 86 -4.83 -5.61 -5.93
N VAL A 87 -5.95 -5.99 -5.35
CA VAL A 87 -5.98 -6.83 -4.14
C VAL A 87 -5.52 -8.24 -4.52
N VAL A 88 -4.62 -8.82 -3.72
CA VAL A 88 -4.17 -10.21 -3.87
C VAL A 88 -4.89 -11.09 -2.88
N GLU A 89 -5.64 -12.07 -3.38
CA GLU A 89 -6.34 -13.06 -2.57
C GLU A 89 -5.77 -14.49 -2.77
N PRO A 90 -5.52 -15.26 -1.70
CA PRO A 90 -5.55 -14.83 -0.29
C PRO A 90 -4.42 -13.85 0.04
N SER A 91 -4.61 -13.02 1.06
CA SER A 91 -3.56 -12.11 1.54
C SER A 91 -2.31 -12.89 1.98
N LYS A 92 -1.15 -12.22 1.99
CA LYS A 92 0.11 -12.77 2.50
C LYS A 92 -0.11 -13.25 3.94
N GLN A 93 0.36 -14.46 4.25
CA GLN A 93 0.19 -15.04 5.58
C GLN A 93 0.67 -14.09 6.68
N GLY A 94 -0.19 -13.86 7.68
CA GLY A 94 0.09 -12.94 8.78
C GLY A 94 -0.19 -11.47 8.47
N TYR A 95 -0.78 -11.16 7.32
CA TYR A 95 -1.23 -9.82 6.93
C TYR A 95 -2.73 -9.83 6.60
N MET A 96 -3.39 -8.70 6.86
CA MET A 96 -4.83 -8.55 6.64
C MET A 96 -5.18 -8.19 5.21
N LEU A 97 -4.26 -7.54 4.50
CA LEU A 97 -4.41 -7.13 3.11
C LEU A 97 -3.05 -7.18 2.41
N THR A 98 -3.05 -7.65 1.18
CA THR A 98 -1.90 -7.57 0.27
C THR A 98 -2.33 -6.93 -1.03
N LEU A 99 -1.64 -5.86 -1.40
CA LEU A 99 -1.82 -5.15 -2.67
C LEU A 99 -0.66 -5.47 -3.59
N ARG A 100 -0.97 -5.72 -4.86
CA ARG A 100 -0.01 -5.78 -5.96
C ARG A 100 -0.10 -4.47 -6.72
N ILE A 101 0.92 -3.64 -6.57
CA ILE A 101 1.06 -2.34 -7.23
C ILE A 101 1.89 -2.52 -8.51
N ASN A 102 1.41 -1.97 -9.62
CA ASN A 102 2.11 -1.94 -10.89
C ASN A 102 2.57 -0.50 -11.21
N PHE A 103 3.85 -0.22 -11.03
CA PHE A 103 4.44 1.08 -11.34
C PHE A 103 4.38 1.43 -12.83
N ALA A 104 4.24 0.46 -13.72
CA ALA A 104 4.10 0.72 -15.15
C ALA A 104 2.73 1.34 -15.50
N GLU A 105 1.70 1.06 -14.69
CA GLU A 105 0.33 1.56 -14.88
C GLU A 105 0.03 2.79 -14.02
N LEU A 106 0.93 3.14 -13.09
CA LEU A 106 0.84 4.39 -12.36
C LEU A 106 1.07 5.56 -13.33
N PRO A 107 0.22 6.60 -13.29
CA PRO A 107 0.45 7.80 -14.09
C PRO A 107 1.82 8.36 -13.73
N GLN A 108 2.74 8.34 -14.70
CA GLN A 108 4.06 8.95 -14.60
C GLN A 108 3.88 10.35 -14.03
N ARG A 109 4.49 10.61 -12.87
CA ARG A 109 4.24 11.75 -11.99
C ARG A 109 4.33 13.07 -12.76
N LYS A 110 3.22 13.49 -13.37
CA LYS A 110 3.03 14.82 -13.93
C LYS A 110 1.97 15.48 -13.08
N GLY A 111 2.43 15.93 -11.91
CA GLY A 111 1.70 16.83 -10.99
C GLY A 111 0.23 16.51 -10.76
N MET A 112 -0.09 15.38 -10.13
CA MET A 112 -1.40 15.22 -9.51
C MET A 112 -1.40 15.98 -8.19
N GLU A 113 -1.68 17.28 -8.29
CA GLU A 113 -2.16 18.11 -7.20
C GLU A 113 -3.51 17.51 -6.78
N PHE A 114 -3.55 16.87 -5.61
CA PHE A 114 -4.81 16.50 -4.97
C PHE A 114 -5.47 17.80 -4.48
N SER A 115 -6.13 18.51 -5.40
CA SER A 115 -7.06 19.57 -5.04
C SER A 115 -8.30 18.88 -4.47
N CYS A 116 -8.34 18.75 -3.13
CA CYS A 116 -9.60 18.59 -2.41
C CYS A 116 -10.43 19.86 -2.66
N THR A 117 -11.18 19.90 -3.76
CA THR A 117 -12.28 20.83 -3.91
C THR A 117 -13.51 20.17 -3.30
N LEU A 118 -13.83 20.55 -2.05
CA LEU A 118 -15.14 20.28 -1.47
C LEU A 118 -16.18 21.27 -2.05
N PRO A 119 -17.42 20.83 -2.30
CA PRO A 119 -18.56 21.72 -2.50
C PRO A 119 -18.99 22.42 -1.21
#